data_AF-A0A0J7JXN6-F1
#
_entry.id   AF-A0A0J7JXN6-F1
#
_cell.length_a   1.000
_cell.length_b   1.000
_cell.length_c   1.000
_cell.angle_alpha   90.00
_cell.angle_beta   90.00
_cell.angle_gamma   90.00
#
_symmetry.space_group_name_H-M   'P 1'
#
loop_
_entity.id
_entity.type
_entity.pdbx_description
1 polymer ?
#
loop_
_entity_poly.entity_id
_entity_poly.type
_entity_poly.pdbx_seq_one_letter_code
_entity_poly.pdbx_strand_id
1 'polypeptide(L)'
;MRVLPEEIEFAKFLLDMGDGILNDFNDKIQIPECCVAPLNADIVEDIYGELIRKKEFAKVAKCAILSARNVDVDEINKKVVELLDITNERIYTSVDSAVNNDNSDIGEALLPEYLNSLSPSSLPPHELRLRPNCIIMLIRNLSINEGLCN
;
A
#
# COMPACT_ATOMS: atom_id res chain seq x y z
N MET A 1 -6.65 4.21 13.53
CA MET A 1 -7.35 5.48 13.25
C MET A 1 -7.52 6.20 14.58
N ARG A 2 -6.95 7.39 14.76
CA ARG A 2 -7.14 8.18 15.99
C ARG A 2 -7.98 9.39 15.65
N VAL A 3 -9.14 9.48 16.28
CA VAL A 3 -10.01 10.65 16.25
C VAL A 3 -9.37 11.75 17.09
N LEU A 4 -9.37 12.98 16.60
CA LEU A 4 -8.86 14.13 17.34
C LEU A 4 -9.81 14.46 18.51
N PRO A 5 -9.31 15.04 19.62
CA PRO A 5 -10.15 15.37 20.78
C PRO A 5 -11.40 16.21 20.46
N GLU A 6 -11.32 17.06 19.43
CA GLU A 6 -12.38 17.94 18.95
C GLU A 6 -13.43 17.25 18.05
N GLU A 7 -13.15 16.07 17.51
CA GLU A 7 -14.01 15.34 16.56
C GLU A 7 -15.07 14.49 17.29
N ILE A 8 -15.84 15.12 18.18
CA ILE A 8 -16.78 14.45 19.09
C ILE A 8 -17.87 13.69 18.32
N GLU A 9 -18.43 14.28 17.27
CA GLU A 9 -19.49 13.64 16.47
C GLU A 9 -18.97 12.42 15.70
N PHE A 10 -17.77 12.52 15.13
CA PHE A 10 -17.15 11.41 14.41
C PHE A 10 -16.72 10.29 15.36
N ALA A 11 -16.21 10.62 16.55
CA ALA A 11 -15.93 9.64 17.60
C ALA A 11 -17.19 8.86 17.98
N LYS A 12 -18.31 9.56 18.16
CA LYS A 12 -19.60 8.91 18.45
C LYS A 12 -20.04 8.02 17.30
N PHE A 13 -19.95 8.49 16.06
CA PHE A 13 -20.26 7.68 14.87
C PHE A 13 -19.45 6.37 14.85
N LEU A 14 -18.14 6.43 15.11
CA LEU A 14 -17.31 5.22 15.13
C LEU A 14 -17.69 4.25 16.26
N LEU A 15 -18.08 4.77 17.43
CA LEU A 15 -18.56 3.95 18.55
C LEU A 15 -19.89 3.28 18.21
N ASP A 16 -20.88 4.05 17.74
CA ASP A 16 -22.19 3.53 17.35
C ASP A 16 -22.06 2.48 16.21
N MET A 17 -21.12 2.68 15.28
CA MET A 17 -20.76 1.70 14.25
C MET A 17 -20.15 0.43 14.85
N GLY A 18 -19.21 0.57 15.79
CA GLY A 18 -18.54 -0.56 16.46
C GLY A 18 -19.48 -1.40 17.33
N ASP A 19 -20.48 -0.74 17.94
CA ASP A 19 -21.52 -1.39 18.75
C ASP A 19 -22.66 -1.98 17.89
N GLY A 20 -22.62 -1.81 16.56
CA GLY A 20 -23.63 -2.32 15.63
C GLY A 20 -24.95 -1.55 15.68
N ILE A 21 -24.99 -0.39 16.33
CA ILE A 21 -26.20 0.45 16.47
C ILE A 21 -26.61 1.04 15.11
N LEU A 22 -25.64 1.31 14.24
CA LEU A 22 -25.87 1.92 12.93
C LEU A 22 -26.26 0.92 11.83
N ASN A 23 -26.28 -0.37 12.13
CA ASN A 23 -26.59 -1.42 11.16
C ASN A 23 -28.11 -1.44 10.85
N ASP A 24 -28.45 -1.44 9.57
CA ASP A 24 -29.81 -1.73 9.13
C ASP A 24 -30.14 -3.23 9.25
N PHE A 25 -31.36 -3.61 8.85
CA PHE A 25 -31.82 -5.01 8.89
C PHE A 25 -31.04 -5.97 7.97
N ASN A 26 -30.13 -5.47 7.13
CA ASN A 26 -29.24 -6.25 6.26
C ASN A 26 -27.76 -6.09 6.65
N ASP A 27 -27.47 -5.62 7.87
CA ASP A 27 -26.10 -5.35 8.35
C ASP A 27 -25.34 -4.30 7.53
N LYS A 28 -26.06 -3.34 6.94
CA LYS A 28 -25.45 -2.22 6.20
C LYS A 28 -25.44 -0.96 7.05
N ILE A 29 -24.37 -0.17 6.88
CA ILE A 29 -24.24 1.15 7.51
C ILE A 29 -24.33 2.24 6.45
N GLN A 30 -24.89 3.39 6.83
CA GLN A 30 -24.83 4.61 6.01
C GLN A 30 -23.57 5.40 6.39
N ILE A 31 -22.67 5.59 5.43
CA ILE A 31 -21.43 6.34 5.63
C ILE A 31 -21.73 7.84 5.55
N PRO A 32 -21.23 8.68 6.48
CA PRO A 32 -21.37 10.13 6.41
C PRO A 32 -20.79 10.68 5.11
N GLU A 33 -21.45 11.68 4.50
CA GLU A 33 -20.98 12.28 3.24
C GLU A 33 -19.56 12.85 3.35
N CYS A 34 -19.16 13.35 4.52
CA CYS A 34 -17.80 13.84 4.77
C CYS A 34 -16.72 12.74 4.70
N CYS A 35 -17.09 11.47 4.76
CA CYS A 35 -16.19 10.33 4.60
C CYS A 35 -16.16 9.80 3.16
N VAL A 36 -16.95 10.39 2.25
CA VAL A 36 -17.05 9.95 0.85
C VAL A 36 -16.35 10.97 -0.05
N ALA A 37 -15.28 10.53 -0.72
CA ALA A 37 -14.62 11.34 -1.72
C ALA A 37 -15.43 11.41 -3.03
N PRO A 38 -15.42 12.54 -3.76
CA PRO A 38 -15.96 12.61 -5.11
C PRO A 38 -15.33 11.59 -6.07
N LEU A 39 -16.06 11.19 -7.12
CA LEU A 39 -15.60 10.23 -8.14
C LEU A 39 -14.29 10.61 -8.83
N ASN A 40 -14.00 11.90 -8.93
CA ASN A 40 -12.82 12.46 -9.57
C ASN A 40 -11.74 12.91 -8.57
N ALA A 41 -11.89 12.58 -7.28
CA ALA A 41 -10.89 12.90 -6.27
C ALA A 41 -9.61 12.08 -6.49
N ASP A 42 -8.47 12.71 -6.24
CA ASP A 42 -7.17 12.02 -6.20
C ASP A 42 -6.72 11.92 -4.75
N ILE A 43 -7.11 10.84 -4.09
CA ILE A 43 -6.81 10.60 -2.68
C ILE A 43 -5.30 10.58 -2.42
N VAL A 44 -4.48 10.18 -3.40
CA VAL A 44 -3.02 10.18 -3.25
C VAL A 44 -2.50 11.61 -3.17
N GLU A 45 -2.95 12.47 -4.07
CA GLU A 45 -2.61 13.89 -4.07
C GLU A 45 -3.16 14.62 -2.82
N ASP A 46 -4.39 14.32 -2.42
CA ASP A 46 -5.05 14.93 -1.26
C ASP A 46 -4.33 14.60 0.06
N ILE A 47 -3.84 13.36 0.20
CA ILE A 47 -3.18 12.89 1.44
C ILE A 47 -1.68 13.20 1.44
N TYR A 48 -0.99 12.99 0.32
CA TYR A 48 0.48 13.05 0.27
C TYR A 48 1.03 14.27 -0.46
N GLY A 49 0.32 14.85 -1.43
CA GLY A 49 0.85 15.85 -2.37
C GLY A 49 1.46 17.07 -1.69
N GLU A 50 0.68 17.75 -0.84
CA GLU A 50 1.18 18.94 -0.13
C GLU A 50 2.31 18.63 0.86
N LEU A 51 2.24 17.49 1.54
CA LEU A 51 3.26 17.08 2.51
C LEU A 51 4.60 16.79 1.81
N ILE A 52 4.55 16.11 0.66
CA ILE A 52 5.74 15.82 -0.15
C ILE A 52 6.31 17.11 -0.74
N ARG A 53 5.48 18.00 -1.30
CA ARG A 53 5.93 19.30 -1.84
C ARG A 53 6.60 20.18 -0.78
N LYS A 54 6.08 20.18 0.44
CA LYS A 54 6.67 20.90 1.59
C LYS A 54 7.82 20.15 2.25
N LYS A 55 8.17 18.95 1.76
CA LYS A 55 9.22 18.07 2.31
C LYS A 55 8.98 17.70 3.78
N GLU A 56 7.73 17.60 4.20
CA GLU A 56 7.32 17.23 5.56
C GLU A 56 7.28 15.70 5.75
N PHE A 57 8.39 15.02 5.44
CA PHE A 57 8.43 13.54 5.37
C PHE A 57 8.11 12.84 6.70
N ALA A 58 8.36 13.51 7.84
CA ALA A 58 7.96 13.00 9.15
C ALA A 58 6.43 12.93 9.34
N LYS A 59 5.66 13.75 8.61
CA LYS A 59 4.19 13.67 8.56
C LYS A 59 3.73 12.67 7.51
N VAL A 60 4.40 12.62 6.35
CA VAL A 60 4.16 11.60 5.30
C VAL A 60 4.22 10.19 5.89
N ALA A 61 5.21 9.90 6.74
CA ALA A 61 5.36 8.61 7.42
C ALA A 61 4.22 8.25 8.40
N LYS A 62 3.32 9.18 8.72
CA LYS A 62 2.15 8.97 9.59
C LYS A 62 0.85 8.82 8.80
N CYS A 63 0.88 9.01 7.48
CA CYS A 63 -0.25 8.86 6.58
C CYS A 63 -0.34 7.42 6.09
N ALA A 64 -1.57 6.93 5.91
CA ALA A 64 -1.84 5.64 5.30
C ALA A 64 -3.10 5.72 4.44
N ILE A 65 -3.07 5.09 3.27
CA ILE A 65 -4.23 4.80 2.44
C ILE A 65 -4.41 3.28 2.46
N LEU A 66 -5.63 2.83 2.74
CA LEU A 66 -5.96 1.41 2.82
C LEU A 66 -6.91 1.07 1.67
N SER A 67 -6.69 -0.08 1.02
CA SER A 67 -7.60 -0.63 0.03
C SER A 67 -7.83 -2.12 0.28
N ALA A 68 -8.98 -2.62 -0.18
CA ALA A 68 -9.36 -4.02 -0.04
C ALA A 68 -8.60 -4.95 -1.00
N ARG A 69 -8.11 -4.44 -2.15
CA ARG A 69 -7.42 -5.26 -3.17
C ARG A 69 -5.98 -4.82 -3.32
N ASN A 70 -5.07 -5.80 -3.38
CA ASN A 70 -3.64 -5.54 -3.59
C ASN A 70 -3.36 -4.79 -4.90
N VAL A 71 -4.13 -5.06 -5.97
CA VAL A 71 -3.96 -4.34 -7.25
C VAL A 71 -4.18 -2.84 -7.09
N ASP A 72 -5.15 -2.43 -6.26
CA ASP A 72 -5.39 -1.01 -5.98
C ASP A 72 -4.26 -0.44 -5.10
N VAL A 73 -3.78 -1.23 -4.13
CA VAL A 73 -2.64 -0.85 -3.27
C VAL A 73 -1.38 -0.63 -4.11
N ASP A 74 -1.11 -1.48 -5.10
CA ASP A 74 0.04 -1.35 -6.00
C ASP A 74 -0.05 -0.07 -6.84
N GLU A 75 -1.23 0.24 -7.39
CA GLU A 75 -1.47 1.50 -8.13
C GLU A 75 -1.30 2.73 -7.23
N ILE A 76 -1.85 2.69 -6.00
CA ILE A 76 -1.72 3.77 -5.02
C ILE A 76 -0.26 3.98 -4.62
N ASN A 77 0.46 2.90 -4.28
CA ASN A 77 1.87 2.96 -3.92
C ASN A 77 2.71 3.54 -5.05
N LYS A 78 2.46 3.13 -6.30
CA LYS A 78 3.14 3.67 -7.47
C LYS A 78 2.93 5.17 -7.60
N LYS A 79 1.70 5.66 -7.46
CA LYS A 79 1.40 7.12 -7.50
C LYS A 79 2.12 7.88 -6.38
N VAL A 80 2.16 7.34 -5.16
CA VAL A 80 2.88 7.97 -4.04
C VAL A 80 4.38 8.07 -4.34
N VAL A 81 4.99 7.02 -4.92
CA VAL A 81 6.39 7.07 -5.36
C VAL A 81 6.57 8.11 -6.47
N GLU A 82 5.63 8.19 -7.42
CA GLU A 82 5.68 9.16 -8.52
C GLU A 82 5.63 10.62 -8.05
N LEU A 83 5.00 10.91 -6.90
CA LEU A 83 4.99 12.24 -6.27
C LEU A 83 6.34 12.65 -5.66
N LEU A 84 7.19 11.69 -5.29
CA LEU A 84 8.51 11.96 -4.73
C LEU A 84 9.48 12.48 -5.79
N ASP A 85 10.51 13.22 -5.37
CA ASP A 85 11.56 13.70 -6.26
C ASP A 85 12.23 12.52 -7.00
N ILE A 86 12.27 12.61 -8.33
CA ILE A 86 12.86 11.59 -9.20
C ILE A 86 14.39 11.53 -9.07
N THR A 87 15.01 12.57 -8.51
CA THR A 87 16.46 12.63 -8.30
C THR A 87 16.92 11.46 -7.43
N ASN A 88 17.89 10.70 -7.94
CA ASN A 88 18.42 9.48 -7.31
C ASN A 88 17.42 8.31 -7.22
N GLU A 89 16.44 8.23 -8.13
CA GLU A 89 15.66 7.00 -8.31
C GLU A 89 16.58 5.80 -8.54
N ARG A 90 16.26 4.68 -7.88
CA ARG A 90 16.89 3.39 -8.09
C ARG A 90 15.83 2.36 -8.44
N ILE A 91 16.12 1.60 -9.48
CA ILE A 91 15.28 0.49 -9.94
C ILE A 91 16.06 -0.79 -9.66
N TYR A 92 15.46 -1.67 -8.85
CA TYR A 92 15.99 -2.99 -8.56
C TYR A 92 15.13 -4.02 -9.28
N THR A 93 15.78 -4.83 -10.12
CA THR A 93 15.10 -5.85 -10.92
C THR A 93 15.40 -7.24 -10.33
N SER A 94 14.38 -8.07 -10.16
CA SER A 94 14.57 -9.44 -9.68
C SER A 94 15.31 -10.30 -10.71
N VAL A 95 15.91 -11.38 -10.23
CA VAL A 95 16.57 -12.40 -11.06
C VAL A 95 15.95 -13.73 -10.68
N ASP A 96 14.91 -14.11 -11.43
CA ASP A 96 14.10 -15.29 -11.13
C ASP A 96 14.47 -16.46 -12.05
N SER A 97 14.42 -17.67 -11.50
CA SER A 97 14.65 -18.91 -12.26
C SER A 97 13.80 -20.04 -11.68
N ALA A 98 13.36 -20.96 -12.54
CA ALA A 98 12.63 -22.15 -12.14
C ALA A 98 13.60 -23.30 -11.81
N VAL A 99 13.32 -24.05 -10.73
CA VAL A 99 14.06 -25.26 -10.39
C VAL A 99 13.31 -26.48 -10.92
N ASN A 100 13.94 -27.26 -11.80
CA ASN A 100 13.36 -28.48 -12.36
C ASN A 100 13.73 -29.68 -11.48
N ASN A 101 12.77 -30.19 -10.70
CA ASN A 101 12.90 -31.49 -10.04
C ASN A 101 12.08 -32.52 -10.82
N ASP A 102 12.77 -33.22 -11.72
CA ASP A 102 12.37 -34.45 -12.41
C ASP A 102 11.17 -34.40 -13.37
N ASN A 103 11.53 -34.49 -14.66
CA ASN A 103 10.70 -34.73 -15.87
C ASN A 103 10.06 -33.51 -16.56
N SER A 104 10.35 -33.43 -17.86
CA SER A 104 9.65 -32.72 -18.96
C SER A 104 10.10 -31.29 -19.31
N ASP A 105 10.02 -31.02 -20.62
CA ASP A 105 10.30 -29.81 -21.41
C ASP A 105 9.78 -28.45 -20.86
N ILE A 106 9.17 -28.43 -19.67
CA ILE A 106 8.46 -27.27 -19.11
C ILE A 106 9.43 -26.24 -18.51
N GLY A 107 10.55 -26.70 -17.96
CA GLY A 107 11.52 -25.80 -17.33
C GLY A 107 12.33 -24.95 -18.30
N GLU A 108 12.60 -25.45 -19.51
CA GLU A 108 13.15 -24.65 -20.61
C GLU A 108 12.08 -23.78 -21.29
N ALA A 109 10.79 -24.06 -21.06
CA ALA A 109 9.66 -23.32 -21.62
C ALA A 109 9.22 -22.10 -20.79
N LEU A 110 9.67 -21.99 -19.54
CA LEU A 110 9.39 -20.82 -18.69
C LEU A 110 10.34 -19.68 -19.04
N LEU A 111 9.88 -18.85 -19.98
CA LEU A 111 10.59 -17.65 -20.39
C LEU A 111 10.75 -16.67 -19.20
N PRO A 112 11.90 -16.00 -19.08
CA PRO A 112 12.13 -14.98 -18.05
C PRO A 112 11.03 -13.92 -18.03
N GLU A 113 10.49 -13.52 -19.17
CA GLU A 113 9.41 -12.54 -19.29
C GLU A 113 8.13 -13.01 -18.60
N TYR A 114 7.85 -14.32 -18.64
CA TYR A 114 6.72 -14.89 -17.91
C TYR A 114 6.96 -14.83 -16.40
N LEU A 115 8.17 -15.19 -15.94
CA LEU A 115 8.54 -15.11 -14.52
C LEU A 115 8.46 -13.67 -14.00
N ASN A 116 8.96 -12.71 -14.78
CA ASN A 116 8.93 -11.28 -14.48
C ASN A 116 7.50 -10.72 -14.38
N SER A 117 6.51 -11.38 -14.98
CA SER A 117 5.10 -10.99 -14.89
C SER A 117 4.40 -11.49 -13.63
N LEU A 118 5.01 -12.43 -12.90
CA LEU A 118 4.42 -13.00 -11.68
C LEU A 118 4.58 -12.01 -10.52
N SER A 119 3.49 -11.83 -9.76
CA SER A 119 3.49 -11.09 -8.49
C SER A 119 2.89 -11.96 -7.37
N PRO A 120 3.56 -13.06 -7.01
CA PRO A 120 3.08 -13.95 -5.96
C PRO A 120 3.16 -13.25 -4.59
N SER A 121 2.20 -13.54 -3.72
CA SER A 121 2.20 -13.02 -2.36
C SER A 121 3.50 -13.40 -1.64
N SER A 122 4.00 -12.50 -0.78
CA SER A 122 5.24 -12.64 0.01
C SER A 122 6.58 -12.57 -0.76
N LEU A 123 6.54 -12.29 -2.06
CA LEU A 123 7.72 -11.92 -2.84
C LEU A 123 7.64 -10.43 -3.25
N PRO A 124 8.79 -9.73 -3.36
CA PRO A 124 8.81 -8.41 -3.97
C PRO A 124 8.36 -8.48 -5.44
N PRO A 125 7.85 -7.38 -6.01
CA PRO A 125 7.62 -7.30 -7.45
C PRO A 125 8.95 -7.43 -8.21
N HIS A 126 8.87 -7.86 -9.47
CA HIS A 126 10.03 -7.94 -10.36
C HIS A 126 10.78 -6.60 -10.46
N GLU A 127 10.06 -5.49 -10.61
CA GLU A 127 10.62 -4.14 -10.59
C GLU A 127 10.28 -3.45 -9.28
N LEU A 128 11.30 -3.19 -8.45
CA LEU A 128 11.18 -2.38 -7.25
C LEU A 128 11.82 -1.00 -7.48
N ARG A 129 10.97 0.02 -7.64
CA ARG A 129 11.38 1.42 -7.81
C ARG A 129 11.42 2.13 -6.47
N LEU A 130 12.55 2.72 -6.12
CA LEU A 130 12.75 3.44 -4.88
C LEU A 130 13.26 4.86 -5.17
N ARG A 131 12.69 5.84 -4.47
CA ARG A 131 13.13 7.23 -4.44
C ARG A 131 13.49 7.63 -3.01
N PRO A 132 14.33 8.65 -2.81
CA PRO A 132 14.57 9.19 -1.48
C PRO A 132 13.25 9.56 -0.78
N ASN A 133 13.13 9.19 0.50
CA ASN A 133 11.94 9.38 1.34
C ASN A 133 10.73 8.48 1.01
N CYS A 134 10.90 7.44 0.19
CA CYS A 134 9.93 6.35 0.10
C CYS A 134 9.70 5.71 1.47
N ILE A 135 8.44 5.47 1.81
CA ILE A 135 8.05 4.60 2.92
C ILE A 135 8.17 3.16 2.41
N ILE A 136 8.84 2.30 3.18
CA ILE A 136 9.02 0.89 2.84
C ILE A 136 8.57 0.00 3.99
N MET A 137 8.24 -1.25 3.67
CA MET A 137 7.94 -2.30 4.64
C MET A 137 8.90 -3.47 4.41
N LEU A 138 9.37 -4.10 5.50
CA LEU A 138 10.12 -5.34 5.41
C LEU A 138 9.14 -6.50 5.23
N ILE A 139 9.29 -7.24 4.14
CA ILE A 139 8.46 -8.43 3.87
C ILE A 139 9.07 -9.74 4.43
N ARG A 140 10.29 -9.67 4.98
CA ARG A 140 11.00 -10.82 5.57
C ARG A 140 11.74 -10.38 6.82
N ASN A 141 11.91 -11.32 7.75
CA ASN A 141 12.69 -11.12 8.95
C ASN A 141 14.19 -11.11 8.62
N LEU A 142 14.85 -9.97 8.86
CA LEU A 142 16.29 -9.81 8.69
C LEU A 142 17.01 -10.01 10.02
N SER A 143 16.53 -9.37 11.08
CA SER A 143 17.08 -9.48 12.43
C SER A 143 16.02 -9.15 13.47
N ILE A 144 15.49 -10.19 14.12
CA ILE A 144 14.47 -10.03 15.18
C ILE A 144 15.05 -9.25 16.36
N ASN A 145 16.32 -9.50 16.70
CA ASN A 145 17.01 -8.86 17.82
C ASN A 145 17.15 -7.34 17.63
N GLU A 146 17.22 -6.88 16.39
CA GLU A 146 17.32 -5.45 16.04
C GLU A 146 15.97 -4.82 15.67
N GLY A 147 14.87 -5.58 15.75
CA GLY A 147 13.54 -5.13 15.34
C GLY A 147 13.36 -5.00 13.82
N LEU A 148 14.26 -5.58 13.03
CA LEU A 148 14.18 -5.63 11.56
C LEU A 148 13.42 -6.89 11.13
N CYS A 149 12.14 -6.92 11.48
CA CYS A 149 11.21 -7.99 11.15
C CYS A 149 9.98 -7.45 10.41
N ASN A 150 9.23 -8.36 9.81
CA ASN A 150 7.85 -8.12 9.40
C ASN A 150 6.95 -8.14 10.65
#